data_AF-A0A5K3FW80-F1
#
_entry.id   AF-A0A5K3FW80-F1
#
_cell.length_a   1.000
_cell.length_b   1.000
_cell.length_c   1.000
_cell.angle_alpha   90.00
_cell.angle_beta   90.00
_cell.angle_gamma   90.00
#
_symmetry.space_group_name_H-M   'P 1'
#
loop_
_entity.id
_entity.type
_entity.pdbx_description
1 polymer ?
#
loop_
_entity_poly.entity_id
_entity_poly.type
_entity_poly.pdbx_seq_one_letter_code
_entity_poly.pdbx_strand_id
1 'polypeptide(L)'
;MSFGSQVGHGSRPVLDRILQSHLVATVPSHSTEPRQKEVLCRQLFSKPLPSPTSKVDRYVCVEGYWVPQGPLDTREVNDRSLTDANYVLTESVRANLKDLARVVSAAGSLPVLLQGETSVGKTSLITYLASRVGQVCYRINNHEHTNLQTYLGVYIAASASHIANNTTLAPSFIFQEGIFV
;
A
#
# COMPACT_ATOMS: atom_id res chain seq x y z
N MET A 1 8.89 5.36 -10.91
CA MET A 1 8.18 6.66 -10.82
C MET A 1 6.79 6.51 -11.42
N SER A 2 5.75 6.41 -10.61
CA SER A 2 4.36 6.23 -11.06
C SER A 2 3.78 7.58 -11.50
N PHE A 3 4.12 8.03 -12.73
CA PHE A 3 3.70 9.33 -13.28
C PHE A 3 2.19 9.59 -13.13
N GLY A 4 1.34 8.58 -13.36
CA GLY A 4 -0.11 8.72 -13.24
C GLY A 4 -0.64 9.01 -11.82
N SER A 5 0.15 8.77 -10.77
CA SER A 5 -0.28 9.00 -9.37
C SER A 5 -0.19 10.47 -8.95
N GLN A 6 0.68 11.24 -9.62
CA GLN A 6 0.88 12.66 -9.36
C GLN A 6 0.10 13.55 -10.34
N VAL A 7 -0.44 12.95 -11.41
CA VAL A 7 -1.33 13.63 -12.35
C VAL A 7 -2.72 13.69 -11.74
N GLY A 8 -3.26 14.91 -11.61
CA GLY A 8 -4.59 15.14 -11.05
C GLY A 8 -5.68 14.36 -11.78
N HIS A 9 -6.75 14.00 -11.06
CA HIS A 9 -7.84 13.14 -11.56
C HIS A 9 -8.43 13.62 -12.89
N GLY A 10 -8.56 14.94 -13.10
CA GLY A 10 -9.07 15.51 -14.35
C GLY A 10 -8.15 15.36 -15.57
N SER A 11 -6.85 15.13 -15.35
CA SER A 11 -5.87 14.98 -16.42
C SER A 11 -5.65 13.53 -16.84
N ARG A 12 -6.21 12.56 -16.11
CA ARG A 12 -6.08 11.13 -16.43
C ARG A 12 -6.74 10.71 -17.73
N PRO A 13 -7.98 11.14 -18.05
CA PRO A 13 -8.57 10.78 -19.34
C PRO A 13 -7.74 11.30 -20.52
N VAL A 14 -7.10 12.45 -20.34
CA VAL A 14 -6.19 13.02 -21.35
C VAL A 14 -4.92 12.19 -21.48
N LEU A 15 -4.30 11.82 -20.35
CA LEU A 15 -3.11 10.97 -20.33
C LEU A 15 -3.40 9.59 -20.95
N ASP A 16 -4.51 8.96 -20.60
CA ASP A 16 -4.92 7.67 -21.15
C ASP A 16 -5.14 7.77 -22.68
N ARG A 17 -5.73 8.87 -23.15
CA ARG A 17 -5.92 9.12 -24.58
C ARG A 17 -4.58 9.31 -25.31
N ILE A 18 -3.64 10.02 -24.71
CA ILE A 18 -2.29 10.22 -25.25
C ILE A 18 -1.54 8.88 -25.30
N LEU A 19 -1.58 8.11 -24.21
CA LEU A 19 -0.99 6.76 -24.15
C LEU A 19 -1.60 5.84 -25.21
N GLN A 20 -2.92 5.84 -25.36
CA GLN A 20 -3.61 5.09 -26.41
C GLN A 20 -3.12 5.50 -27.80
N SER A 21 -3.04 6.80 -28.09
CA SER A 21 -2.57 7.28 -29.40
C SER A 21 -1.13 6.88 -29.71
N HIS A 22 -0.23 6.94 -28.71
CA HIS A 22 1.18 6.58 -28.91
C HIS A 22 1.37 5.07 -29.00
N LEU A 23 0.66 4.28 -28.20
CA LEU A 23 0.72 2.82 -28.29
C LEU A 23 0.20 2.33 -29.65
N VAL A 24 -0.90 2.87 -30.16
CA VAL A 24 -1.39 2.59 -31.54
C VAL A 24 -0.32 2.89 -32.58
N ALA A 25 0.40 4.01 -32.43
CA ALA A 25 1.46 4.42 -33.35
C ALA A 25 2.68 3.49 -33.33
N THR A 26 2.96 2.82 -32.20
CA THR A 26 4.09 1.89 -32.05
C THR A 26 3.81 0.46 -32.54
N VAL A 27 2.55 0.08 -32.82
CA VAL A 27 2.22 -1.27 -33.31
C VAL A 27 2.66 -1.43 -34.78
N PRO A 28 3.55 -2.40 -35.11
CA PRO A 28 4.15 -2.54 -36.45
C PRO A 28 3.08 -2.69 -37.54
N SER A 29 3.29 -1.98 -38.65
CA SER A 29 2.32 -1.75 -39.73
C SER A 29 2.06 -2.92 -40.68
N HIS A 30 2.54 -4.13 -40.37
CA HIS A 30 2.22 -5.29 -41.19
C HIS A 30 0.76 -5.70 -40.93
N SER A 31 -0.11 -5.32 -41.88
CA SER A 31 -1.44 -5.88 -42.17
C SER A 31 -2.60 -5.66 -41.17
N THR A 32 -2.65 -4.57 -40.40
CA THR A 32 -3.87 -4.22 -39.61
C THR A 32 -4.41 -2.83 -39.95
N GLU A 33 -5.70 -2.75 -40.29
CA GLU A 33 -6.38 -1.49 -40.58
C GLU A 33 -6.34 -0.53 -39.38
N PRO A 34 -6.32 0.79 -39.60
CA PRO A 34 -6.33 1.79 -38.52
C PRO A 34 -7.54 1.64 -37.58
N ARG A 35 -8.70 1.22 -38.10
CA ARG A 35 -9.88 0.90 -37.29
C ARG A 35 -9.66 -0.31 -36.37
N GLN A 36 -8.96 -1.34 -36.85
CA GLN A 36 -8.65 -2.51 -36.04
C GLN A 36 -7.65 -2.18 -34.93
N LYS A 37 -6.67 -1.29 -35.17
CA LYS A 37 -5.71 -0.85 -34.14
C LYS A 37 -6.37 -0.06 -33.00
N GLU A 38 -7.32 0.83 -33.32
CA GLU A 38 -8.10 1.56 -32.30
C GLU A 38 -8.96 0.61 -31.46
N VAL A 39 -9.63 -0.35 -32.10
CA VAL A 39 -10.39 -1.40 -31.42
C VAL A 39 -9.49 -2.25 -30.53
N LEU A 40 -8.30 -2.61 -30.99
CA LEU A 40 -7.33 -3.40 -30.21
C LEU A 40 -6.84 -2.63 -28.98
N CYS A 41 -6.55 -1.33 -29.11
CA CYS A 41 -6.18 -0.50 -27.97
C CYS A 41 -7.33 -0.36 -26.98
N ARG A 42 -8.55 -0.08 -27.43
CA ARG A 42 -9.72 -0.09 -26.52
C ARG A 42 -9.87 -1.44 -25.82
N GLN A 43 -9.66 -2.54 -26.53
CA GLN A 43 -9.68 -3.88 -25.95
C GLN A 43 -8.60 -4.09 -24.90
N LEU A 44 -7.37 -3.63 -25.13
CA LEU A 44 -6.25 -3.70 -24.19
C LEU A 44 -6.54 -2.94 -22.88
N PHE A 45 -7.10 -1.73 -22.97
CA PHE A 45 -7.45 -0.93 -21.80
C PHE A 45 -8.75 -1.34 -21.11
N SER A 46 -9.62 -2.10 -21.80
CA SER A 46 -10.88 -2.60 -21.23
C SER A 46 -10.73 -3.94 -20.50
N LYS A 47 -9.67 -4.71 -20.78
CA LYS A 47 -9.45 -6.01 -20.15
C LYS A 47 -8.85 -5.83 -18.75
N PRO A 48 -9.38 -6.52 -17.73
CA PRO A 48 -8.76 -6.51 -16.41
C PRO A 48 -7.35 -7.10 -16.50
N LEU A 49 -6.44 -6.60 -15.66
CA LEU A 49 -5.07 -7.12 -15.60
C LEU A 49 -5.12 -8.63 -15.33
N PRO A 50 -4.35 -9.44 -16.07
CA PRO A 50 -4.29 -10.88 -15.82
C PRO A 50 -3.79 -11.13 -14.40
N SER A 51 -4.39 -12.12 -13.73
CA SER A 51 -3.94 -12.52 -12.39
C SER A 51 -2.48 -12.99 -12.46
N PRO A 52 -1.61 -12.54 -11.55
CA PRO A 52 -0.23 -13.01 -11.49
C PRO A 52 -0.18 -14.53 -11.26
N THR A 53 0.62 -15.24 -12.07
CA THR A 53 0.69 -16.71 -12.10
C THR A 53 1.64 -17.30 -11.04
N SER A 54 2.06 -16.52 -10.04
CA SER A 54 2.96 -17.04 -9.00
C SER A 54 2.23 -18.12 -8.19
N LYS A 55 2.84 -19.30 -8.06
CA LYS A 55 2.29 -20.40 -7.23
C LYS A 55 2.57 -20.20 -5.73
N VAL A 56 3.54 -19.35 -5.40
CA VAL A 56 4.04 -19.16 -4.02
C VAL A 56 3.36 -17.99 -3.34
N ASP A 57 3.17 -16.89 -4.08
CA ASP A 57 2.61 -15.66 -3.54
C ASP A 57 1.12 -15.55 -3.84
N ARG A 58 0.34 -15.27 -2.79
CA ARG A 58 -1.08 -14.96 -2.93
C ARG A 58 -1.24 -13.49 -3.27
N TYR A 59 -2.22 -13.18 -4.12
CA TYR A 59 -2.53 -11.81 -4.53
C TYR A 59 -4.01 -11.50 -4.35
N VAL A 60 -4.31 -10.26 -3.98
CA VAL A 60 -5.66 -9.73 -3.84
C VAL A 60 -5.88 -8.67 -4.91
N CYS A 61 -7.00 -8.75 -5.63
CA CYS A 61 -7.39 -7.70 -6.57
C CYS A 61 -8.05 -6.54 -5.82
N VAL A 62 -7.46 -5.35 -5.92
CA VAL A 62 -7.97 -4.11 -5.35
C VAL A 62 -8.08 -3.07 -6.46
N GLU A 63 -9.31 -2.61 -6.74
CA GLU A 63 -9.59 -1.57 -7.75
C GLU A 63 -8.95 -1.83 -9.14
N GLY A 64 -8.88 -3.11 -9.53
CA GLY A 64 -8.33 -3.54 -10.82
C GLY A 64 -6.81 -3.78 -10.84
N TYR A 65 -6.12 -3.65 -9.70
CA TYR A 65 -4.70 -3.95 -9.55
C TYR A 65 -4.45 -5.12 -8.59
N TRP A 66 -3.46 -5.95 -8.91
CA TRP A 66 -3.08 -7.11 -8.09
C TRP A 66 -2.03 -6.72 -7.07
N VAL A 67 -2.36 -6.86 -5.79
CA VAL A 67 -1.50 -6.49 -4.65
C VAL A 67 -1.12 -7.77 -3.88
N PRO A 68 0.15 -7.95 -3.48
CA PRO A 68 0.56 -9.13 -2.71
C PRO A 68 -0.17 -9.21 -1.38
N GLN A 69 -0.73 -10.39 -1.09
CA GLN A 69 -1.42 -10.68 0.16
C GLN A 69 -0.41 -10.78 1.31
N GLY A 70 -0.76 -10.24 2.46
CA GLY A 70 0.04 -10.38 3.66
C GLY A 70 -0.27 -11.65 4.46
N PRO A 71 0.35 -11.79 5.64
CA PRO A 71 0.21 -12.96 6.49
C PRO A 71 -1.14 -13.04 7.22
N LEU A 72 -1.91 -11.95 7.27
CA LEU A 72 -3.21 -11.90 7.95
C LEU A 72 -4.35 -12.27 6.99
N ASP A 73 -5.51 -12.56 7.58
CA ASP A 73 -6.75 -12.76 6.83
C ASP A 73 -7.18 -11.48 6.12
N THR A 74 -7.67 -11.64 4.89
CA THR A 74 -8.14 -10.52 4.05
C THR A 74 -9.56 -10.13 4.42
N ARG A 75 -9.79 -8.86 4.70
CA ARG A 75 -11.15 -8.35 4.94
C ARG A 75 -11.96 -8.34 3.65
N GLU A 76 -13.06 -9.09 3.55
CA GLU A 76 -13.94 -9.04 2.36
C GLU A 76 -14.74 -7.73 2.26
N VAL A 77 -15.03 -7.28 1.04
CA VAL A 77 -15.79 -6.04 0.77
C VAL A 77 -17.23 -6.10 1.31
N ASN A 78 -17.75 -7.32 1.49
CA ASN A 78 -19.14 -7.57 1.88
C ASN A 78 -19.30 -8.01 3.34
N ASP A 79 -18.22 -8.02 4.13
CA ASP A 79 -18.31 -8.49 5.50
C ASP A 79 -19.06 -7.43 6.35
N ARG A 80 -20.36 -7.66 6.50
CA ARG A 80 -21.27 -6.92 7.38
C ARG A 80 -21.03 -7.28 8.86
N SER A 81 -19.92 -7.95 9.21
CA SER A 81 -19.58 -8.22 10.60
C SER A 81 -19.34 -6.91 11.36
N LEU A 82 -20.22 -6.67 12.32
CA LEU A 82 -20.53 -5.41 12.99
C LEU A 82 -19.45 -4.90 13.97
N THR A 83 -18.23 -5.40 13.94
CA THR A 83 -17.25 -5.12 15.02
C THR A 83 -16.02 -4.30 14.64
N ASP A 84 -15.80 -3.92 13.38
CA ASP A 84 -14.73 -2.96 13.03
C ASP A 84 -15.14 -2.01 11.91
N ALA A 85 -15.69 -0.85 12.32
CA ALA A 85 -15.83 0.41 11.59
C ALA A 85 -15.96 0.30 10.05
N ASN A 86 -17.18 0.46 9.54
CA ASN A 86 -17.49 0.60 8.11
C ASN A 86 -16.67 1.74 7.48
N TYR A 87 -15.55 1.43 6.83
CA TYR A 87 -14.85 2.38 5.99
C TYR A 87 -15.71 2.68 4.76
N VAL A 88 -16.16 3.94 4.61
CA VAL A 88 -17.08 4.33 3.54
C VAL A 88 -16.31 4.58 2.25
N LEU A 89 -16.53 3.71 1.26
CA LEU A 89 -15.96 3.85 -0.08
C LEU A 89 -16.77 4.81 -0.94
N THR A 90 -16.49 6.11 -0.80
CA THR A 90 -16.98 7.13 -1.75
C THR A 90 -16.21 7.06 -3.06
N GLU A 91 -16.72 7.71 -4.12
CA GLU A 91 -16.06 7.72 -5.43
C GLU A 91 -14.63 8.30 -5.35
N SER A 92 -14.43 9.37 -4.59
CA SER A 92 -13.10 9.96 -4.38
C SER A 92 -12.16 9.02 -3.62
N VAL A 93 -12.67 8.31 -2.61
CA VAL A 93 -11.90 7.31 -1.86
C VAL A 93 -11.52 6.13 -2.76
N ARG A 94 -12.45 5.66 -3.59
CA ARG A 94 -12.21 4.60 -4.57
C ARG A 94 -11.12 5.00 -5.58
N ALA A 95 -11.17 6.22 -6.09
CA ALA A 95 -10.14 6.74 -6.99
C ALA A 95 -8.76 6.77 -6.33
N ASN A 96 -8.68 7.24 -5.08
CA ASN A 96 -7.43 7.27 -4.32
C ASN A 96 -6.93 5.84 -3.98
N LEU A 97 -7.83 4.92 -3.67
CA LEU A 97 -7.51 3.51 -3.43
C LEU A 97 -6.96 2.85 -4.68
N LYS A 98 -7.54 3.14 -5.85
CA LYS A 98 -7.06 2.67 -7.15
C LYS A 98 -5.63 3.12 -7.43
N ASP A 99 -5.31 4.37 -7.13
CA ASP A 99 -3.93 4.85 -7.27
C ASP A 99 -2.96 4.20 -6.33
N LEU A 100 -3.37 4.04 -5.07
CA LEU A 100 -2.53 3.40 -4.07
C LEU A 100 -2.27 1.94 -4.46
N ALA A 101 -3.30 1.20 -4.84
CA ALA A 101 -3.20 -0.18 -5.32
C ALA A 101 -2.30 -0.28 -6.55
N ARG A 102 -2.42 0.65 -7.52
CA ARG A 102 -1.55 0.72 -8.69
C ARG A 102 -0.10 0.93 -8.32
N VAL A 103 0.19 1.85 -7.40
CA VAL A 103 1.56 2.12 -6.95
C VAL A 103 2.14 0.89 -6.25
N VAL A 104 1.42 0.31 -5.30
CA VAL A 104 1.89 -0.86 -4.53
C VAL A 104 2.09 -2.07 -5.46
N SER A 105 1.18 -2.29 -6.41
CA SER A 105 1.26 -3.37 -7.40
C SER A 105 2.49 -3.24 -8.30
N ALA A 106 2.80 -2.03 -8.78
CA ALA A 106 3.90 -1.80 -9.71
C ALA A 106 5.26 -1.62 -9.03
N ALA A 107 5.28 -1.13 -7.79
CA ALA A 107 6.50 -0.61 -7.16
C ALA A 107 7.14 -1.59 -6.17
N GLY A 108 6.48 -2.70 -5.79
CA GLY A 108 7.03 -3.66 -4.84
C GLY A 108 7.49 -2.97 -3.54
N SER A 109 8.77 -3.12 -3.20
CA SER A 109 9.39 -2.54 -1.98
C SER A 109 9.79 -1.06 -2.08
N LEU A 110 9.34 -0.32 -3.11
CA LEU A 110 9.65 1.12 -3.17
C LEU A 110 8.88 1.89 -2.07
N PRO A 111 9.56 2.74 -1.29
CA PRO A 111 8.91 3.62 -0.32
C PRO A 111 7.96 4.60 -1.02
N VAL A 112 6.76 4.77 -0.45
CA VAL A 112 5.72 5.68 -0.97
C VAL A 112 5.38 6.73 0.08
N LEU A 113 5.33 7.99 -0.34
CA LEU A 113 4.89 9.12 0.49
C LEU A 113 3.50 9.58 0.04
N LEU A 114 2.55 9.66 0.97
CA LEU A 114 1.21 10.22 0.74
C LEU A 114 1.12 11.61 1.35
N GLN A 115 1.00 12.64 0.51
CA GLN A 115 0.91 14.05 0.92
C GLN A 115 -0.49 14.62 0.64
N GLY A 116 -0.95 15.53 1.49
CA GLY A 116 -2.23 16.23 1.35
C GLY A 116 -2.64 16.87 2.68
N GLU A 117 -3.76 17.59 2.71
CA GLU A 117 -4.29 18.22 3.92
C GLU A 117 -4.49 17.21 5.07
N THR A 118 -4.38 17.69 6.30
CA THR A 118 -4.73 16.89 7.48
C THR A 118 -6.21 16.51 7.42
N SER A 119 -6.56 15.36 8.02
CA SER A 119 -7.96 14.89 8.11
C SER A 119 -8.65 14.41 6.82
N VAL A 120 -8.01 14.43 5.64
CA VAL A 120 -8.60 13.86 4.40
C VAL A 120 -8.63 12.32 4.35
N GLY A 121 -8.27 11.66 5.44
CA GLY A 121 -8.36 10.19 5.56
C GLY A 121 -7.17 9.41 4.98
N LYS A 122 -5.99 10.02 4.80
CA LYS A 122 -4.77 9.34 4.30
C LYS A 122 -4.42 8.10 5.12
N THR A 123 -4.35 8.25 6.45
CA THR A 123 -4.05 7.15 7.37
C THR A 123 -5.12 6.06 7.28
N SER A 124 -6.40 6.46 7.30
CA SER A 124 -7.52 5.53 7.19
C SER A 124 -7.52 4.76 5.85
N LEU A 125 -7.13 5.39 4.75
CA LEU A 125 -7.01 4.77 3.43
C LEU A 125 -5.90 3.70 3.43
N ILE A 126 -4.74 3.99 4.03
CA ILE A 126 -3.64 3.03 4.14
C ILE A 126 -4.05 1.86 5.04
N THR A 127 -4.64 2.13 6.20
CA THR A 127 -5.13 1.10 7.13
C THR A 127 -6.20 0.23 6.47
N TYR A 128 -7.12 0.83 5.72
CA TYR A 128 -8.13 0.10 4.96
C TYR A 128 -7.48 -0.81 3.93
N LEU A 129 -6.56 -0.30 3.09
CA LEU A 129 -5.87 -1.12 2.10
C LEU A 129 -5.13 -2.29 2.75
N ALA A 130 -4.37 -2.03 3.82
CA ALA A 130 -3.64 -3.07 4.55
C ALA A 130 -4.58 -4.18 5.07
N SER A 131 -5.70 -3.81 5.69
CA SER A 131 -6.72 -4.78 6.12
C SER A 131 -7.34 -5.56 4.96
N ARG A 132 -7.53 -4.89 3.80
CA ARG A 132 -8.10 -5.52 2.62
C ARG A 132 -7.16 -6.56 2.01
N VAL A 133 -5.86 -6.32 2.05
CA VAL A 133 -4.84 -7.23 1.52
C VAL A 133 -4.23 -8.17 2.57
N GLY A 134 -4.71 -8.13 3.82
CA GLY A 134 -4.19 -8.97 4.90
C GLY A 134 -2.76 -8.61 5.33
N GLN A 135 -2.33 -7.36 5.14
CA GLN A 135 -1.01 -6.87 5.55
C GLN A 135 -1.07 -6.28 6.96
N VAL A 136 0.00 -6.48 7.73
CA VAL A 136 0.17 -5.82 9.04
C VAL A 136 0.47 -4.34 8.81
N CYS A 137 -0.29 -3.45 9.45
CA CYS A 137 -0.10 -2.00 9.34
C CYS A 137 0.49 -1.45 10.65
N TYR A 138 1.81 -1.25 10.68
CA TYR A 138 2.47 -0.57 11.79
C TYR A 138 2.30 0.94 11.66
N ARG A 139 1.56 1.54 12.61
CA ARG A 139 1.37 2.99 12.65
C ARG A 139 2.32 3.60 13.68
N ILE A 140 3.28 4.38 13.19
CA ILE A 140 4.21 5.12 14.03
C ILE A 140 4.01 6.61 13.79
N ASN A 141 3.60 7.31 14.83
CA ASN A 141 3.40 8.75 14.77
C ASN A 141 4.67 9.44 15.28
N ASN A 142 5.40 10.08 14.36
CA ASN A 142 6.53 10.91 14.74
C ASN A 142 6.07 12.28 15.24
N HIS A 143 6.77 12.77 16.24
CA HIS A 143 6.66 14.13 16.76
C HIS A 143 8.07 14.66 17.03
N GLU A 144 8.20 15.95 17.34
CA GLU A 144 9.48 16.64 17.55
C GLU A 144 10.38 15.95 18.59
N HIS A 145 9.77 15.23 19.54
CA HIS A 145 10.47 14.55 20.63
C HIS A 145 10.60 13.03 20.42
N THR A 146 10.34 12.49 19.21
CA THR A 146 10.56 11.05 18.96
C THR A 146 12.06 10.74 18.94
N ASN A 147 12.52 9.89 19.84
CA ASN A 147 13.92 9.42 19.92
C ASN A 147 14.10 8.04 19.26
N LEU A 148 15.31 7.74 18.79
CA LEU A 148 15.74 6.43 18.27
C LEU A 148 15.42 5.27 19.23
N GLN A 149 15.53 5.49 20.55
CA GLN A 149 15.20 4.49 21.56
C GLN A 149 13.75 3.99 21.46
N THR A 150 12.83 4.81 20.96
CA THR A 150 11.43 4.41 20.70
C THR A 150 11.35 3.30 19.66
N TYR A 151 12.25 3.32 18.69
CA TYR A 151 12.27 2.38 17.58
C TYR A 151 13.04 1.11 17.90
N LEU A 152 14.24 1.28 18.45
CA LEU A 152 15.19 0.20 18.64
C LEU A 152 15.27 -0.32 20.07
N GLY A 153 14.65 0.33 21.04
CA GLY A 153 14.77 -0.01 22.45
C GLY A 153 15.96 0.66 23.13
N VAL A 154 16.13 0.36 24.41
CA VAL A 154 17.17 0.93 25.27
C VAL A 154 17.56 -0.04 26.38
N TYR A 155 18.82 -0.01 26.80
CA TYR A 155 19.27 -0.69 28.00
C TYR A 155 18.99 0.19 29.22
N ILE A 156 18.18 -0.32 30.15
CA ILE A 156 17.88 0.32 31.43
C ILE A 156 18.56 -0.42 32.58
N ALA A 157 18.91 0.29 33.64
CA ALA A 157 19.39 -0.35 34.86
C ALA A 157 18.25 -1.20 35.46
N ALA A 158 18.54 -2.43 35.85
CA ALA A 158 17.59 -3.29 36.54
C ALA A 158 17.15 -2.64 37.84
N SER A 159 15.86 -2.75 38.15
CA SER A 159 15.31 -2.27 39.42
C SER A 159 15.94 -3.00 40.60
N ALA A 160 16.01 -2.32 41.75
CA ALA A 160 16.58 -2.89 42.98
C ALA A 160 15.92 -4.23 43.39
N SER A 161 14.66 -4.45 43.01
CA SER A 161 13.95 -5.73 43.22
C SER A 161 14.51 -6.89 42.39
N HIS A 162 15.06 -6.63 41.20
CA HIS A 162 15.74 -7.63 40.38
C HIS A 162 17.17 -7.91 40.88
N ILE A 163 17.81 -6.89 41.45
CA ILE A 163 19.17 -6.97 42.02
C ILE A 163 19.17 -7.74 43.34
N ALA A 164 18.14 -7.59 44.19
CA ALA A 164 18.04 -8.31 45.46
C ALA A 164 18.03 -9.85 45.31
N ASN A 165 17.63 -10.35 44.14
CA ASN A 165 17.53 -11.77 43.84
C ASN A 165 18.82 -12.34 43.21
N ASN A 166 19.76 -11.48 42.81
CA ASN A 166 21.02 -11.84 42.17
C ASN A 166 22.17 -11.19 42.95
N THR A 167 22.93 -11.97 43.71
CA THR A 167 24.06 -11.54 44.56
C THR A 167 25.29 -11.02 43.78
N THR A 168 25.13 -10.54 42.56
CA THR A 168 26.19 -10.00 41.72
C THR A 168 26.43 -8.52 42.00
N LEU A 169 27.68 -8.16 42.29
CA LEU A 169 28.13 -6.80 42.65
C LEU A 169 28.10 -5.79 41.49
N ALA A 170 27.78 -6.21 40.27
CA ALA A 170 27.72 -5.34 39.09
C ALA A 170 26.28 -4.90 38.80
N PRO A 171 26.04 -3.63 38.40
CA PRO A 171 24.72 -3.18 37.98
C PRO A 171 24.28 -3.99 36.77
N SER A 172 23.15 -4.71 36.90
CA SER A 172 22.56 -5.46 35.79
C SER A 172 21.79 -4.50 34.89
N PHE A 173 22.01 -4.61 33.58
CA PHE A 173 21.24 -3.89 32.57
C PHE A 173 20.24 -4.83 31.92
N ILE A 174 19.00 -4.36 31.75
CA ILE A 174 17.92 -5.06 31.06
C ILE A 174 17.62 -4.31 29.79
N PHE A 175 17.52 -5.04 28.67
CA PHE A 175 17.09 -4.46 27.42
C PHE A 175 15.57 -4.31 27.42
N GLN A 176 15.11 -3.08 27.18
CA GLN A 176 13.71 -2.78 26.92
C GLN A 176 13.53 -2.63 25.41
N GLU A 177 12.72 -3.51 24.80
CA GLU A 177 12.47 -3.55 23.36
C GLU A 177 11.78 -2.27 22.86
N GLY A 178 12.12 -1.88 21.62
CA GLY A 178 11.48 -0.79 20.89
C GLY A 178 10.40 -1.31 19.95
N ILE A 179 9.71 -0.42 19.23
CA ILE A 179 8.59 -0.78 18.34
C ILE A 179 8.98 -1.79 17.25
N PHE A 180 10.26 -1.85 16.87
CA PHE A 180 10.76 -2.71 15.80
C PHE A 180 11.62 -3.89 16.27
N VAL A 181 11.79 -4.10 17.58
CA VAL A 181 12.63 -5.17 18.14
C VAL A 181 11.76 -6.23 18.78
#